data_AF-A0A1Q9VDG3-F1
#
_entry.id   AF-A0A1Q9VDG3-F1
#
_cell.length_a   1.000
_cell.length_b   1.000
_cell.length_c   1.000
_cell.angle_alpha   90.00
_cell.angle_beta   90.00
_cell.angle_gamma   90.00
#
_symmetry.space_group_name_H-M   'P 1'
#
loop_
_entity.id
_entity.type
_entity.pdbx_description
1 polymer ?
#
loop_
_entity_poly.entity_id
_entity_poly.type
_entity_poly.pdbx_seq_one_letter_code
_entity_poly.pdbx_strand_id
1 'polypeptide(L)'
;MGITWEALTIDARDPRSLAQWWATTLGWRLMDPVPGGVEVQDPTQAAPSLFFVHVGDDKTTKNRLHLDLSAGDQPSVIEDLLARGASRASVGQPDDAEHVVLRDPEGNEFCLLDPE
;
A
#
# COMPACT_ATOMS: atom_id res chain seq x y z
N MET A 1 -15.48 -10.32 25.00
CA MET A 1 -14.84 -9.10 24.49
C MET A 1 -13.91 -9.55 23.38
N GLY A 2 -14.24 -9.28 22.12
CA GLY A 2 -13.40 -9.65 20.97
C GLY A 2 -12.54 -8.48 20.53
N ILE A 3 -11.40 -8.76 19.90
CA ILE A 3 -10.57 -7.77 19.20
C ILE A 3 -10.78 -8.01 17.71
N THR A 4 -10.92 -6.94 16.93
CA THR A 4 -11.00 -6.96 15.46
C THR A 4 -9.88 -6.10 14.89
N TRP A 5 -9.38 -6.47 13.72
CA TRP A 5 -8.44 -5.63 12.98
C TRP A 5 -9.23 -4.66 12.11
N GLU A 6 -9.18 -3.37 12.46
CA GLU A 6 -9.94 -2.34 11.78
C GLU A 6 -9.22 -1.83 10.53
N ALA A 7 -7.98 -1.36 10.69
CA ALA A 7 -7.25 -0.68 9.63
C ALA A 7 -5.73 -0.84 9.76
N LEU A 8 -5.02 -0.62 8.65
CA LEU A 8 -3.61 -0.29 8.61
C LEU A 8 -3.47 1.22 8.32
N THR A 9 -2.83 1.95 9.22
CA THR A 9 -2.55 3.39 9.02
C THR A 9 -1.24 3.59 8.28
N ILE A 10 -1.26 4.43 7.25
CA ILE A 10 -0.12 4.75 6.38
C ILE A 10 0.11 6.26 6.42
N ASP A 11 1.34 6.66 6.70
CA ASP A 11 1.75 8.06 6.68
C ASP A 11 1.85 8.55 5.23
N ALA A 12 1.30 9.75 4.98
CA ALA A 12 1.26 10.36 3.67
C ALA A 12 1.48 11.88 3.76
N ARG A 13 2.22 12.46 2.82
CA ARG A 13 2.29 13.91 2.61
C ARG A 13 1.00 14.41 1.97
N ASP A 14 0.44 13.70 0.99
CA ASP A 14 -0.88 13.95 0.42
C ASP A 14 -1.80 12.73 0.57
N PRO A 15 -2.53 12.62 1.71
CA PRO A 15 -3.40 11.48 1.98
C PRO A 15 -4.42 11.20 0.88
N ARG A 16 -4.95 12.24 0.22
CA ARG A 16 -5.99 12.06 -0.79
C ARG A 16 -5.41 11.45 -2.07
N SER A 17 -4.30 12.00 -2.55
CA SER A 17 -3.64 11.49 -3.75
C SER A 17 -3.14 10.06 -3.53
N LEU A 18 -2.56 9.78 -2.36
CA LEU A 18 -2.06 8.43 -2.05
C LEU A 18 -3.21 7.42 -1.86
N ALA A 19 -4.28 7.79 -1.15
CA ALA A 19 -5.46 6.96 -1.01
C ALA A 19 -6.11 6.65 -2.37
N GLN A 20 -6.19 7.63 -3.27
CA GLN A 20 -6.71 7.40 -4.62
C GLN A 20 -5.85 6.39 -5.39
N TRP A 21 -4.53 6.48 -5.28
CA TRP A 21 -3.61 5.53 -5.90
C TRP A 21 -3.84 4.11 -5.38
N TRP A 22 -3.95 3.95 -4.05
CA TRP A 22 -4.19 2.65 -3.42
C TRP A 22 -5.58 2.08 -3.72
N ALA A 23 -6.62 2.92 -3.77
CA ALA A 23 -7.96 2.51 -4.18
C ALA A 23 -7.95 1.92 -5.60
N THR A 24 -7.25 2.56 -6.53
CA THR A 24 -7.07 2.04 -7.90
C THR A 24 -6.25 0.74 -7.91
N THR A 25 -5.15 0.67 -7.14
CA THR A 25 -4.29 -0.53 -7.07
C THR A 25 -5.04 -1.76 -6.60
N LEU A 26 -5.88 -1.62 -5.57
CA LEU A 26 -6.58 -2.76 -4.95
C LEU A 26 -7.98 -2.99 -5.54
N GLY A 27 -8.46 -2.10 -6.41
CA GLY A 27 -9.88 -2.08 -6.82
C GLY A 27 -10.82 -1.79 -5.65
N TRP A 28 -10.33 -1.10 -4.62
CA TRP A 28 -11.06 -0.77 -3.40
C TRP A 28 -11.79 0.57 -3.51
N ARG A 29 -12.73 0.82 -2.60
CA ARG A 29 -13.50 2.07 -2.58
C ARG A 29 -12.74 3.16 -1.84
N LEU A 30 -12.50 4.28 -2.53
CA LEU A 30 -12.07 5.51 -1.88
C LEU A 30 -13.25 6.14 -1.12
N MET A 31 -13.05 6.44 0.15
CA MET A 31 -14.07 7.06 1.00
C MET A 31 -13.91 8.59 1.02
N ASP A 32 -14.97 9.28 1.43
CA ASP A 32 -14.89 10.72 1.67
C ASP A 32 -13.88 11.01 2.80
N PRO A 33 -13.10 12.11 2.71
CA PRO A 33 -12.16 12.48 3.75
C PRO A 33 -12.86 12.67 5.11
N VAL A 34 -12.22 12.18 6.16
CA VAL A 34 -12.66 12.33 7.55
C VAL A 34 -11.64 13.13 8.34
N PRO A 35 -11.99 13.66 9.53
CA PRO A 35 -10.98 14.22 10.42
C PRO A 35 -9.85 13.22 10.67
N GLY A 36 -8.62 13.61 10.34
CA GLY A 36 -7.42 12.79 10.54
C GLY A 36 -6.89 12.11 9.28
N GLY A 37 -7.69 11.93 8.21
CA GLY A 37 -7.18 11.24 7.04
C GLY A 37 -8.21 10.86 5.97
N VAL A 38 -7.79 9.99 5.06
CA VAL A 38 -8.60 9.43 3.98
C VAL A 38 -8.54 7.92 4.05
N GLU A 39 -9.69 7.25 3.90
CA GLU A 39 -9.79 5.80 4.03
C GLU A 39 -10.05 5.13 2.68
N VAL A 40 -9.49 3.93 2.50
CA VAL A 40 -9.74 3.04 1.36
C VAL A 40 -10.24 1.71 1.90
N GLN A 41 -11.42 1.28 1.44
CA GLN A 41 -12.12 0.11 1.99
C GLN A 41 -12.32 -0.99 0.94
N ASP A 42 -12.04 -2.22 1.35
CA ASP A 42 -12.44 -3.41 0.60
C ASP A 42 -13.97 -3.42 0.40
N PRO A 43 -14.47 -3.43 -0.83
CA PRO A 43 -15.91 -3.44 -1.09
C PRO A 43 -16.63 -4.67 -0.54
N THR A 44 -15.91 -5.77 -0.28
CA THR A 44 -16.45 -6.98 0.33
C THR A 44 -16.42 -6.96 1.86
N GLN A 45 -15.71 -5.99 2.45
CA GLN A 45 -15.45 -5.88 3.89
C GLN A 45 -14.80 -7.15 4.49
N ALA A 46 -14.07 -7.90 3.68
CA ALA A 46 -13.33 -9.08 4.14
C ALA A 46 -11.95 -8.72 4.68
N ALA A 47 -11.36 -7.63 4.19
CA ALA A 47 -10.07 -7.10 4.64
C ALA A 47 -10.23 -5.83 5.50
N PRO A 48 -9.28 -5.56 6.42
CA PRO A 48 -9.16 -4.27 7.11
C PRO A 48 -8.91 -3.14 6.10
N SER A 49 -9.27 -1.92 6.46
CA SER A 49 -9.07 -0.76 5.58
C SER A 49 -7.62 -0.27 5.56
N LEU A 50 -7.30 0.55 4.55
CA LEU A 50 -6.09 1.38 4.57
C LEU A 50 -6.48 2.82 4.93
N PHE A 51 -5.83 3.40 5.93
CA PHE A 51 -6.11 4.75 6.40
C PHE A 51 -4.88 5.65 6.23
N PHE A 52 -5.00 6.69 5.41
CA PHE A 52 -3.91 7.58 5.06
C PHE A 52 -3.97 8.85 5.90
N VAL A 53 -2.88 9.14 6.63
CA VAL A 53 -2.81 10.27 7.57
C VAL A 53 -1.76 11.28 7.12
N HIS A 54 -2.03 12.57 7.32
CA HIS A 54 -1.07 13.60 6.91
C HIS A 54 0.15 13.64 7.85
N VAL A 55 1.34 13.44 7.29
CA VAL A 55 2.63 13.66 7.96
C VAL A 55 3.46 14.59 7.08
N GLY A 56 3.95 15.69 7.68
CA GLY A 56 4.68 16.75 6.95
C GLY A 56 6.15 16.45 6.69
N ASP A 57 6.75 15.52 7.45
CA ASP A 57 8.15 15.15 7.32
C ASP A 57 8.35 14.11 6.22
N ASP A 58 9.49 14.21 5.53
CA ASP A 58 9.89 13.19 4.58
C ASP A 58 10.29 11.91 5.30
N LYS A 59 9.94 10.77 4.70
CA LYS A 59 10.37 9.47 5.19
C LYS A 59 11.89 9.33 5.13
N THR A 60 12.53 9.11 6.28
CA THR A 60 13.98 8.97 6.38
C THR A 60 14.46 7.53 6.59
N THR A 61 13.56 6.61 6.96
CA THR A 61 13.90 5.20 7.22
C THR A 61 12.87 4.26 6.62
N LYS A 62 13.26 3.01 6.37
CA LYS A 62 12.38 1.91 5.95
C LYS A 62 11.18 1.74 6.90
N ASN A 63 10.02 1.38 6.33
CA ASN A 63 8.85 0.99 7.12
C ASN A 63 9.17 -0.22 8.02
N ARG A 64 8.62 -0.21 9.24
CA ARG A 64 8.77 -1.32 10.21
C ARG A 64 7.74 -2.41 10.00
N LEU A 65 6.62 -2.05 9.40
CA LEU A 65 5.56 -2.95 8.95
C LEU A 65 5.60 -3.05 7.43
N HIS A 66 5.25 -4.21 6.91
CA HIS A 66 5.17 -4.47 5.48
C HIS A 66 3.74 -4.88 5.14
N LEU A 67 3.23 -4.35 4.03
CA LEU A 67 1.99 -4.81 3.43
C LEU A 67 2.35 -5.76 2.30
N ASP A 68 1.95 -7.02 2.44
CA ASP A 68 2.20 -8.06 1.43
C ASP A 68 0.92 -8.30 0.64
N LEU A 69 1.01 -8.20 -0.69
CA LEU A 69 -0.09 -8.35 -1.63
C LEU A 69 0.24 -9.49 -2.59
N SER A 70 -0.76 -10.22 -3.06
CA SER A 70 -0.58 -11.24 -4.10
C SER A 70 -1.17 -10.78 -5.43
N ALA A 71 -0.49 -11.06 -6.54
CA ALA A 71 -0.98 -10.78 -7.88
C ALA A 71 -0.90 -12.04 -8.75
N GLY A 72 -2.01 -12.39 -9.42
CA GLY A 72 -2.04 -13.56 -10.32
C GLY A 72 -1.11 -13.47 -11.53
N ASP A 73 -0.80 -12.25 -12.00
CA ASP A 73 0.23 -11.98 -13.01
C ASP A 73 1.17 -10.91 -12.45
N GLN A 74 2.13 -11.35 -11.63
CA GLN A 74 3.06 -10.47 -10.93
C GLN A 74 3.83 -9.55 -11.91
N PRO A 75 4.42 -10.02 -13.03
CA PRO A 75 5.12 -9.15 -13.97
C PRO A 75 4.25 -8.02 -14.56
N SER A 76 3.04 -8.34 -15.02
CA SER A 76 2.14 -7.34 -15.63
C SER A 76 1.66 -6.32 -14.58
N VAL A 77 1.36 -6.76 -13.36
CA VAL A 77 0.97 -5.85 -12.27
C VAL A 77 2.13 -4.92 -11.90
N ILE A 78 3.38 -5.41 -11.86
CA ILE A 78 4.54 -4.55 -11.62
C ILE A 78 4.65 -3.47 -12.70
N GLU A 79 4.47 -3.82 -13.97
CA GLU A 79 4.53 -2.84 -15.07
C GLU A 79 3.48 -1.73 -14.91
N ASP A 80 2.22 -2.08 -14.62
CA ASP A 80 1.15 -1.10 -14.35
C ASP A 80 1.49 -0.19 -13.16
N LEU A 81 1.94 -0.78 -12.04
CA LEU A 81 2.28 -0.02 -10.84
C LEU A 81 3.41 0.98 -11.11
N LEU A 82 4.45 0.58 -11.84
CA LEU A 82 5.55 1.47 -12.23
C LEU A 82 5.06 2.60 -13.15
N ALA A 83 4.18 2.30 -14.11
CA ALA A 83 3.58 3.32 -14.98
C ALA A 83 2.75 4.33 -14.19
N ARG A 84 2.19 3.93 -13.04
CA ARG A 84 1.40 4.75 -12.13
C ARG A 84 2.23 5.41 -11.01
N GLY A 85 3.55 5.40 -11.11
CA GLY A 85 4.44 6.13 -10.21
C GLY A 85 4.99 5.32 -9.02
N ALA A 86 4.74 4.01 -8.96
CA ALA A 86 5.51 3.16 -8.05
C ALA A 86 6.98 3.06 -8.50
N SER A 87 7.85 2.62 -7.59
CA SER A 87 9.24 2.31 -7.91
C SER A 87 9.69 1.00 -7.27
N ARG A 88 10.65 0.30 -7.87
CA ARG A 88 11.28 -0.87 -7.24
C ARG A 88 12.15 -0.44 -6.06
N ALA A 89 12.16 -1.24 -5.00
CA ALA A 89 13.00 -1.05 -3.85
C ALA A 89 13.75 -2.33 -3.46
N SER A 90 14.93 -2.14 -2.87
CA SER A 90 15.64 -3.19 -2.15
C SER A 90 15.76 -2.78 -0.69
N VAL A 91 15.26 -3.63 0.20
CA VAL A 91 15.17 -3.41 1.65
C VAL A 91 15.90 -4.50 2.43
N GLY A 92 16.84 -5.19 1.77
CA GLY A 92 17.64 -6.27 2.33
C GLY A 92 17.05 -7.67 2.16
N GLN A 93 16.07 -7.84 1.26
CA GLN A 93 15.63 -9.17 0.82
C GLN A 93 16.76 -9.86 0.01
N PRO A 94 16.86 -11.20 0.03
CA PRO A 94 17.87 -11.92 -0.74
C PRO A 94 17.58 -11.85 -2.26
N ASP A 95 18.61 -12.11 -3.07
CA ASP A 95 18.52 -12.01 -4.54
C ASP A 95 17.57 -13.05 -5.17
N ASP A 96 17.30 -14.14 -4.45
CA ASP A 96 16.38 -15.23 -4.84
C ASP A 96 14.98 -15.10 -4.21
N ALA A 97 14.65 -13.94 -3.63
CA ALA A 97 13.32 -13.69 -3.09
C ALA A 97 12.25 -13.74 -4.20
N GLU A 98 11.20 -14.53 -3.98
CA GLU A 98 10.05 -14.67 -4.89
C GLU A 98 9.14 -13.42 -4.91
N HIS A 99 9.29 -12.54 -3.91
CA HIS A 99 8.55 -11.30 -3.81
C HIS A 99 9.34 -10.12 -4.37
N VAL A 100 8.63 -9.19 -4.99
CA VAL A 100 9.19 -7.91 -5.43
C VAL A 100 8.77 -6.82 -4.46
N VAL A 101 9.75 -6.11 -3.90
CA VAL A 101 9.47 -4.95 -3.05
C VAL A 101 9.32 -3.72 -3.93
N LEU A 102 8.18 -3.05 -3.77
CA LEU A 102 7.84 -1.80 -4.44
C LEU A 102 7.67 -0.69 -3.41
N ARG A 103 7.73 0.55 -3.89
CA ARG A 103 7.36 1.76 -3.19
C ARG A 103 6.19 2.40 -3.90
N ASP A 104 5.20 2.84 -3.15
CA ASP A 104 4.17 3.73 -3.66
C ASP A 104 4.75 5.12 -4.03
N PRO A 105 3.96 6.03 -4.63
CA PRO A 105 4.46 7.34 -5.07
C PRO A 105 5.08 8.21 -3.95
N GLU A 106 4.81 7.91 -2.69
CA GLU A 106 5.35 8.64 -1.54
C GLU A 106 6.47 7.87 -0.81
N GLY A 107 6.84 6.69 -1.31
CA GLY A 107 7.98 5.93 -0.82
C GLY A 107 7.64 4.89 0.25
N ASN A 108 6.36 4.61 0.52
CA ASN A 108 5.97 3.52 1.43
C ASN A 108 6.21 2.17 0.77
N GLU A 109 6.93 1.28 1.46
CA GLU A 109 7.23 -0.05 0.91
C GLU A 109 6.08 -1.03 1.08
N PHE A 110 5.84 -1.83 0.05
CA PHE A 110 4.94 -2.99 0.05
C PHE A 110 5.54 -4.11 -0.80
N CYS A 111 5.18 -5.36 -0.51
CA CYS A 111 5.66 -6.52 -1.27
C CYS A 111 4.57 -7.02 -2.21
N LEU A 112 4.95 -7.38 -3.42
CA LEU A 112 4.11 -8.12 -4.34
C LEU A 112 4.62 -9.56 -4.42
N LEU A 113 3.80 -10.50 -3.96
CA LEU A 113 4.05 -11.94 -3.94
C LEU A 113 3.55 -12.57 -5.25
N ASP A 114 4.26 -13.60 -5.71
CA ASP A 114 3.76 -14.53 -6.73
C ASP A 114 2.92 -15.61 -6.00
N PRO A 115 1.65 -15.83 -6.34
CA PRO A 115 0.75 -16.71 -5.57
C PRO A 115 1.04 -18.23 -5.61
N GLU A 116 2.14 -18.68 -6.23
CA GLU A 116 2.42 -20.07 -6.65
C GLU A 116 1.49 -20.61 -7.75
#